data_AF-A0A2S9K936-F1
#
_entry.id   AF-A0A2S9K936-F1
#
_cell.length_a   1.000
_cell.length_b   1.000
_cell.length_c   1.000
_cell.angle_alpha   90.00
_cell.angle_beta   90.00
_cell.angle_gamma   90.00
#
_symmetry.space_group_name_H-M   'P 1'
#
loop_
_entity.id
_entity.type
_entity.pdbx_description
1 polymer ?
#
loop_
_entity_poly.entity_id
_entity_poly.type
_entity_poly.pdbx_seq_one_letter_code
_entity_poly.pdbx_strand_id
1 'polypeptide(L)'
;MARLPRLAVTGVPHHVILRGNNRQPVFVDREDREFFLSQLAELAQRERVQVHAYVLMDNHLHLLLTPQQDGALSRLMQSLGRSYVRRFNLRHGRSGTLWEGRYRSTVIDSERYLLACMVYIDLNPVRAGMVPAAEFYPWSSHAHYIGRRHDKWLTPHPLVWSLGNTPFAREAAYAELVRQGLSEARQRELSESALQGWPLGGAGFLARLREQTSRRLEKGRAGRPRTPAAAADEDG
;
A
#
# COMPACT_ATOMS: atom_id res chain seq x y z
N MET A 1 6.00 -11.68 21.61
CA MET A 1 4.83 -10.77 21.78
C MET A 1 3.91 -10.93 20.57
N ALA A 2 2.62 -11.21 20.77
CA ALA A 2 1.68 -11.41 19.67
C ALA A 2 1.54 -10.11 18.86
N ARG A 3 1.84 -10.17 17.56
CA ARG A 3 1.77 -9.01 16.67
C ARG A 3 0.30 -8.73 16.35
N LEU A 4 -0.16 -7.49 16.58
CA LEU A 4 -1.53 -7.05 16.31
C LEU A 4 -2.04 -7.57 14.94
N PRO A 5 -3.28 -8.11 14.89
CA PRO A 5 -3.93 -8.43 13.62
C PRO A 5 -3.95 -7.22 12.69
N ARG A 6 -3.79 -7.45 11.38
CA ARG A 6 -3.88 -6.35 10.42
C ARG A 6 -5.33 -5.84 10.38
N LEU A 7 -5.49 -4.53 10.26
CA LEU A 7 -6.80 -3.94 10.01
C LEU A 7 -7.07 -4.12 8.53
N ALA A 8 -8.04 -4.97 8.22
CA ALA A 8 -8.56 -5.18 6.88
C ALA A 8 -10.06 -4.93 6.94
N VAL A 9 -10.52 -3.92 6.23
CA VAL A 9 -11.90 -3.41 6.32
C VAL A 9 -12.55 -3.45 4.95
N THR A 10 -13.65 -4.16 4.83
CA THR A 10 -14.37 -4.28 3.56
C THR A 10 -14.92 -2.93 3.12
N GLY A 11 -14.79 -2.64 1.83
CA GLY A 11 -15.31 -1.42 1.21
C GLY A 11 -14.48 -0.15 1.47
N VAL A 12 -13.37 -0.24 2.20
CA VAL A 12 -12.51 0.93 2.49
C VAL A 12 -11.14 0.78 1.81
N PRO A 13 -10.55 1.83 1.23
CA PRO A 13 -9.24 1.74 0.59
C PRO A 13 -8.09 1.48 1.58
N HIS A 14 -7.15 0.65 1.15
CA HIS A 14 -5.97 0.24 1.89
C HIS A 14 -4.72 0.62 1.11
N HIS A 15 -3.83 1.39 1.73
CA HIS A 15 -2.48 1.56 1.22
C HIS A 15 -1.59 0.42 1.74
N VAL A 16 -1.14 -0.43 0.83
CA VAL A 16 -0.38 -1.65 1.08
C VAL A 16 1.05 -1.48 0.61
N ILE A 17 2.01 -1.96 1.43
CA ILE A 17 3.43 -2.00 1.09
C ILE A 17 3.95 -3.43 1.29
N LEU A 18 4.66 -3.95 0.29
CA LEU A 18 5.39 -5.21 0.40
C LEU A 18 6.84 -4.99 -0.04
N ARG A 19 7.78 -5.41 0.81
CA ARG A 19 9.22 -5.14 0.67
C ARG A 19 10.03 -6.41 0.65
N GLY A 20 11.06 -6.43 -0.20
CA GLY A 20 12.04 -7.50 -0.31
C GLY A 20 12.85 -7.69 0.97
N ASN A 21 13.17 -8.94 1.27
CA ASN A 21 14.03 -9.30 2.39
C ASN A 21 15.38 -8.59 2.24
N ASN A 22 15.88 -7.99 3.33
CA ASN A 22 17.11 -7.18 3.31
C ASN A 22 17.14 -6.08 2.23
N ARG A 23 15.97 -5.53 1.84
CA ARG A 23 15.84 -4.56 0.73
C ARG A 23 16.43 -5.04 -0.60
N GLN A 24 16.58 -6.36 -0.78
CA GLN A 24 17.07 -6.94 -2.02
C GLN A 24 16.09 -6.67 -3.17
N PRO A 25 16.56 -6.62 -4.42
CA PRO A 25 15.67 -6.57 -5.58
C PRO A 25 14.67 -7.72 -5.57
N VAL A 26 13.41 -7.38 -5.80
CA VAL A 26 12.28 -8.30 -5.95
C VAL A 26 11.75 -8.29 -7.37
N PHE A 27 12.15 -7.35 -8.21
CA PHE A 27 11.93 -7.34 -9.65
C PHE A 27 13.26 -7.07 -10.36
N VAL A 28 13.86 -8.08 -10.96
CA VAL A 28 15.18 -7.97 -11.60
C VAL A 28 15.06 -7.34 -12.99
N ASP A 29 14.02 -7.72 -13.73
CA ASP A 29 13.82 -7.25 -15.11
C ASP A 29 12.34 -7.04 -15.44
N ARG A 30 12.07 -6.86 -16.73
CA ARG A 30 10.74 -6.66 -17.28
C ARG A 30 9.82 -7.88 -17.07
N GLU A 31 10.33 -9.09 -17.25
CA GLU A 31 9.54 -10.33 -17.16
C GLU A 31 9.00 -10.52 -15.74
N ASP A 32 9.81 -10.24 -14.72
CA ASP A 32 9.38 -10.27 -13.31
C ASP A 32 8.20 -9.32 -13.05
N ARG A 33 8.27 -8.11 -13.59
CA ARG A 33 7.23 -7.08 -13.39
C ARG A 33 5.95 -7.42 -14.15
N GLU A 34 6.07 -7.86 -15.40
CA GLU A 34 4.92 -8.29 -16.22
C GLU A 34 4.20 -9.48 -15.59
N PHE A 35 4.94 -10.50 -15.15
CA PHE A 35 4.36 -11.64 -14.44
C PHE A 35 3.70 -11.24 -13.13
N PHE A 36 4.30 -10.33 -12.36
CA PHE A 36 3.67 -9.85 -11.13
C PHE A 36 2.36 -9.12 -11.40
N LEU A 37 2.33 -8.24 -12.40
CA LEU A 37 1.12 -7.50 -12.78
C LEU A 37 0.03 -8.42 -13.32
N SER A 38 0.38 -9.44 -14.11
CA SER A 38 -0.61 -10.42 -14.59
C SER A 38 -1.23 -11.19 -13.42
N GLN A 39 -0.40 -11.66 -12.46
CA GLN A 39 -0.88 -12.34 -11.26
C GLN A 39 -1.70 -11.41 -10.38
N LEU A 40 -1.30 -10.14 -10.21
CA LEU A 40 -2.06 -9.17 -9.44
C LEU A 40 -3.44 -8.95 -10.05
N ALA A 41 -3.54 -8.77 -11.37
CA ALA A 41 -4.80 -8.58 -12.07
C ALA A 41 -5.74 -9.77 -11.92
N GLU A 42 -5.26 -10.99 -12.19
CA GLU A 42 -6.05 -12.22 -12.09
C GLU A 42 -6.53 -12.47 -10.66
N LEU A 43 -5.62 -12.38 -9.69
CA LEU A 43 -5.94 -12.66 -8.29
C LEU A 43 -6.85 -11.58 -7.68
N ALA A 44 -6.67 -10.31 -8.06
CA ALA A 44 -7.53 -9.22 -7.60
C ALA A 44 -8.97 -9.43 -8.08
N GLN A 45 -9.16 -9.83 -9.34
CA GLN A 45 -10.47 -10.18 -9.87
C GLN A 45 -11.06 -11.38 -9.12
N ARG A 46 -10.30 -12.47 -8.95
CA ARG A 46 -10.76 -13.69 -8.28
C ARG A 46 -11.17 -13.45 -6.82
N GLU A 47 -10.38 -12.69 -6.08
CA GLU A 47 -10.62 -12.41 -4.66
C GLU A 47 -11.57 -11.22 -4.43
N ARG A 48 -12.07 -10.59 -5.49
CA ARG A 48 -12.93 -9.39 -5.44
C ARG A 48 -12.27 -8.24 -4.68
N VAL A 49 -11.08 -7.86 -5.13
CA VAL A 49 -10.34 -6.70 -4.64
C VAL A 49 -10.17 -5.71 -5.77
N GLN A 50 -10.64 -4.48 -5.57
CA GLN A 50 -10.43 -3.40 -6.54
C GLN A 50 -8.99 -2.88 -6.40
N VAL A 51 -8.28 -2.74 -7.53
CA VAL A 51 -6.95 -2.13 -7.57
C VAL A 51 -7.09 -0.72 -8.11
N HIS A 52 -6.84 0.28 -7.27
CA HIS A 52 -6.95 1.68 -7.64
C HIS A 52 -5.62 2.22 -8.16
N ALA A 53 -4.52 1.96 -7.48
CA ALA A 53 -3.20 2.44 -7.89
C ALA A 53 -2.10 1.45 -7.52
N TYR A 54 -0.99 1.49 -8.25
CA TYR A 54 0.18 0.67 -7.96
C TYR A 54 1.48 1.36 -8.39
N VAL A 55 2.57 0.95 -7.76
CA VAL A 55 3.93 1.10 -8.30
C VAL A 55 4.78 -0.10 -7.90
N LEU A 56 5.53 -0.65 -8.85
CA LEU A 56 6.51 -1.71 -8.61
C LEU A 56 7.90 -1.10 -8.64
N MET A 57 8.52 -0.93 -7.46
CA MET A 57 9.89 -0.47 -7.29
C MET A 57 10.84 -1.66 -7.28
N ASP A 58 12.14 -1.47 -7.46
CA ASP A 58 13.07 -2.61 -7.59
C ASP A 58 13.06 -3.57 -6.40
N ASN A 59 12.92 -3.06 -5.17
CA ASN A 59 12.95 -3.85 -3.93
C ASN A 59 11.66 -3.80 -3.10
N HIS A 60 10.60 -3.15 -3.58
CA HIS A 60 9.32 -3.08 -2.90
C HIS A 60 8.20 -2.66 -3.84
N LEU A 61 6.96 -2.68 -3.38
CA LEU A 61 5.81 -2.21 -4.12
C LEU A 61 4.84 -1.49 -3.21
N HIS A 62 4.08 -0.56 -3.80
CA HIS A 62 2.94 0.07 -3.15
C HIS A 62 1.68 -0.23 -3.95
N LEU A 63 0.60 -0.57 -3.26
CA LEU A 63 -0.72 -0.78 -3.85
C LEU A 63 -1.77 0.05 -3.09
N LEU A 64 -2.77 0.54 -3.80
CA LEU A 64 -3.98 1.11 -3.22
C LEU A 64 -5.15 0.21 -3.59
N LEU A 65 -5.70 -0.50 -2.60
CA LEU A 65 -6.63 -1.61 -2.79
C LEU A 65 -7.91 -1.44 -1.98
N THR A 66 -9.07 -1.78 -2.54
CA THR A 66 -10.33 -1.86 -1.78
C THR A 66 -10.90 -3.28 -1.82
N PRO A 67 -10.80 -4.06 -0.73
CA PRO A 67 -11.40 -5.38 -0.67
C PRO A 67 -12.93 -5.26 -0.64
N GLN A 68 -13.62 -6.05 -1.46
CA GLN A 68 -15.09 -6.07 -1.50
C GLN A 68 -15.68 -7.12 -0.57
N GLN A 69 -14.84 -7.88 0.14
CA GLN A 69 -15.24 -8.94 1.07
C GLN A 69 -14.23 -9.12 2.21
N ASP A 70 -14.71 -9.64 3.33
CA ASP A 70 -13.88 -9.94 4.48
C ASP A 70 -12.80 -10.97 4.14
N GLY A 71 -11.58 -10.69 4.59
CA GLY A 71 -10.41 -11.53 4.33
C GLY A 71 -9.87 -11.49 2.89
N ALA A 72 -10.57 -10.86 1.93
CA ALA A 72 -10.16 -10.83 0.52
C ALA A 72 -8.74 -10.28 0.33
N LEU A 73 -8.42 -9.17 0.99
CA LEU A 73 -7.08 -8.58 0.94
C LEU A 73 -6.00 -9.56 1.41
N SER A 74 -6.26 -10.31 2.48
CA SER A 74 -5.30 -11.30 2.99
C SER A 74 -5.12 -12.47 2.04
N ARG A 75 -6.20 -12.99 1.44
CA ARG A 75 -6.15 -14.07 0.44
C ARG A 75 -5.39 -13.62 -0.80
N LEU A 76 -5.71 -12.44 -1.34
CA LEU A 76 -4.99 -11.83 -2.49
C LEU A 76 -3.49 -11.79 -2.22
N MET A 77 -3.06 -11.14 -1.13
CA MET A 77 -1.64 -10.96 -0.85
C MET A 77 -0.92 -12.28 -0.56
N GLN A 78 -1.62 -13.27 0.03
CA GLN A 78 -1.06 -14.60 0.25
C GLN A 78 -0.85 -15.36 -1.07
N SER A 79 -1.86 -15.39 -1.95
CA SER A 79 -1.77 -16.04 -3.25
C SER A 79 -0.74 -15.37 -4.16
N LEU A 80 -0.69 -14.03 -4.16
CA LEU A 80 0.28 -13.26 -4.93
C LEU A 80 1.70 -13.54 -4.45
N GLY A 81 1.94 -13.48 -3.14
CA GLY A 81 3.24 -13.81 -2.55
C GLY A 81 3.68 -15.24 -2.86
N ARG A 82 2.78 -16.23 -2.75
CA ARG A 82 3.12 -17.63 -3.03
C ARG A 82 3.46 -17.88 -4.50
N SER A 83 2.62 -17.41 -5.41
CA SER A 83 2.82 -17.63 -6.86
C SER A 83 4.06 -16.90 -7.37
N TYR A 84 4.26 -15.64 -6.97
CA TYR A 84 5.40 -14.84 -7.39
C TYR A 84 6.73 -15.38 -6.88
N VAL A 85 6.84 -15.67 -5.58
CA VAL A 85 8.10 -16.15 -4.99
C VAL A 85 8.52 -17.49 -5.59
N ARG A 86 7.56 -18.40 -5.84
CA ARG A 86 7.87 -19.67 -6.52
C ARG A 86 8.47 -19.44 -7.90
N ARG A 87 7.85 -18.57 -8.72
CA ARG A 87 8.34 -18.25 -10.08
C ARG A 87 9.70 -17.56 -10.04
N PHE A 88 9.86 -16.56 -9.18
CA PHE A 88 11.09 -15.80 -9.01
C PHE A 88 12.26 -16.70 -8.60
N ASN A 89 12.04 -17.55 -7.59
CA ASN A 89 13.06 -18.49 -7.12
C ASN A 89 13.49 -19.47 -8.23
N LEU A 90 12.54 -20.00 -8.98
CA LEU A 90 12.84 -20.87 -10.12
C LEU A 90 13.65 -20.15 -11.21
N ARG A 91 13.25 -18.92 -11.58
CA ARG A 91 13.87 -18.17 -12.67
C ARG A 91 15.29 -17.70 -12.35
N HIS A 92 15.54 -17.36 -11.08
CA HIS A 92 16.81 -16.79 -10.62
C HIS A 92 17.69 -17.78 -9.86
N GLY A 93 17.36 -19.08 -9.85
CA GLY A 93 18.13 -20.11 -9.14
C GLY A 93 18.22 -19.88 -7.63
N ARG A 94 17.17 -19.30 -7.02
CA ARG A 94 17.12 -18.96 -5.60
C ARG A 94 16.25 -19.92 -4.81
N SER A 95 16.42 -19.90 -3.49
CA SER A 95 15.55 -20.59 -2.54
C SER A 95 15.19 -19.67 -1.37
N GLY A 96 14.24 -20.09 -0.53
CA GLY A 96 13.81 -19.34 0.64
C GLY A 96 12.84 -18.18 0.36
N THR A 97 12.75 -17.24 1.29
CA THR A 97 11.81 -16.12 1.24
C THR A 97 12.35 -14.97 0.40
N LEU A 98 11.49 -14.37 -0.43
CA LEU A 98 11.81 -13.15 -1.16
C LEU A 98 11.51 -11.88 -0.36
N TRP A 99 10.45 -11.93 0.45
CA TRP A 99 9.91 -10.79 1.20
C TRP A 99 10.45 -10.73 2.62
N GLU A 100 10.62 -9.52 3.16
CA GLU A 100 11.04 -9.26 4.56
C GLU A 100 10.02 -9.80 5.58
N GLY A 101 8.80 -10.04 5.09
CA GLY A 101 7.79 -10.79 5.79
C GLY A 101 6.40 -10.43 5.28
N ARG A 102 5.49 -10.30 6.23
CA ARG A 102 4.10 -9.91 6.00
C ARG A 102 4.01 -8.49 5.40
N TYR A 103 3.17 -8.32 4.38
CA TYR A 103 2.79 -7.00 3.86
C TYR A 103 2.33 -6.06 4.99
N ARG A 104 2.62 -4.77 4.83
CA ARG A 104 2.14 -3.67 5.65
C ARG A 104 0.90 -3.08 5.00
N SER A 105 -0.03 -2.58 5.81
CA SER A 105 -1.27 -2.01 5.32
C SER A 105 -1.81 -0.98 6.29
N THR A 106 -2.28 0.13 5.77
CA THR A 106 -3.11 1.11 6.48
C THR A 106 -4.43 1.30 5.75
N VAL A 107 -5.50 1.53 6.51
CA VAL A 107 -6.79 1.95 5.97
C VAL A 107 -6.78 3.47 5.84
N ILE A 108 -7.21 4.00 4.71
CA ILE A 108 -7.24 5.44 4.47
C ILE A 108 -8.67 5.96 4.35
N ASP A 109 -8.92 7.13 4.93
CA ASP A 109 -10.13 7.93 4.71
C ASP A 109 -10.11 8.45 3.27
N SER A 110 -10.98 7.88 2.42
CA SER A 110 -10.91 8.07 0.98
C SER A 110 -11.05 9.54 0.58
N GLU A 111 -12.00 10.25 1.17
CA GLU A 111 -12.27 11.68 0.87
C GLU A 111 -11.05 12.56 1.13
N ARG A 112 -10.23 12.23 2.12
CA ARG A 112 -9.06 13.04 2.52
C ARG A 112 -7.77 12.59 1.88
N TYR A 113 -7.58 11.27 1.73
CA TYR A 113 -6.26 10.70 1.47
C TYR A 113 -6.18 9.88 0.19
N LEU A 114 -7.29 9.58 -0.50
CA LEU A 114 -7.21 8.71 -1.67
C LEU A 114 -6.34 9.32 -2.78
N LEU A 115 -6.70 10.49 -3.28
CA LEU A 115 -5.94 11.15 -4.36
C LEU A 115 -4.51 11.46 -3.93
N ALA A 116 -4.32 11.90 -2.68
CA ALA A 116 -2.99 12.13 -2.12
C ALA A 116 -2.17 10.82 -2.07
N CYS A 117 -2.77 9.69 -1.71
CA CYS A 117 -2.12 8.39 -1.70
C CYS A 117 -1.75 7.94 -3.12
N MET A 118 -2.60 8.18 -4.11
CA MET A 118 -2.30 7.90 -5.51
C MET A 118 -1.10 8.72 -6.00
N VAL A 119 -1.08 10.03 -5.75
CA VAL A 119 0.07 10.90 -6.06
C VAL A 119 1.34 10.43 -5.34
N TYR A 120 1.22 10.07 -4.06
CA TYR A 120 2.34 9.53 -3.30
C TYR A 120 2.89 8.26 -3.94
N ILE A 121 2.02 7.33 -4.36
CA ILE A 121 2.39 6.08 -5.04
C ILE A 121 3.14 6.39 -6.33
N ASP A 122 2.55 7.20 -7.22
CA ASP A 122 3.11 7.51 -8.55
C ASP A 122 4.45 8.27 -8.48
N LEU A 123 4.67 9.07 -7.43
CA LEU A 123 5.92 9.81 -7.23
C LEU A 123 7.02 9.02 -6.52
N ASN A 124 6.80 7.76 -6.10
CA ASN A 124 7.89 6.93 -5.54
C ASN A 124 9.14 6.84 -6.43
N PRO A 125 9.04 6.53 -7.74
CA PRO A 125 10.21 6.42 -8.61
C PRO A 125 10.94 7.75 -8.78
N VAL A 126 10.23 8.88 -8.74
CA VAL A 126 10.84 10.22 -8.75
C VAL A 126 11.58 10.49 -7.44
N ARG A 127 10.94 10.24 -6.28
CA ARG A 127 11.57 10.40 -4.96
C ARG A 127 12.78 9.50 -4.76
N ALA A 128 12.81 8.34 -5.40
CA ALA A 128 13.94 7.42 -5.39
C ALA A 128 15.05 7.80 -6.39
N GLY A 129 14.88 8.87 -7.17
CA GLY A 129 15.85 9.30 -8.18
C GLY A 129 15.97 8.37 -9.39
N MET A 130 14.99 7.49 -9.62
CA MET A 130 15.02 6.51 -10.72
C MET A 130 14.67 7.15 -12.06
N VAL A 131 13.79 8.16 -12.03
CA VAL A 131 13.33 8.91 -13.21
C VAL A 131 13.09 10.37 -12.83
N PRO A 132 13.20 11.33 -13.78
CA PRO A 132 12.98 12.75 -13.49
C PRO A 132 11.50 13.11 -13.30
N ALA A 133 10.57 12.31 -13.83
CA ALA A 133 9.13 12.52 -13.70
C ALA A 133 8.37 11.18 -13.73
N ALA A 134 7.19 11.13 -13.10
CA ALA A 134 6.41 9.90 -12.95
C ALA A 134 6.01 9.26 -14.30
N GLU A 135 5.82 10.09 -15.32
CA GLU A 135 5.47 9.67 -16.68
C GLU A 135 6.54 8.84 -17.40
N PHE A 136 7.79 8.90 -16.93
CA PHE A 136 8.89 8.10 -17.46
C PHE A 136 9.01 6.74 -16.77
N TYR A 137 8.17 6.44 -15.76
CA TYR A 137 8.18 5.16 -15.06
C TYR A 137 7.05 4.24 -15.54
N PRO A 138 7.33 3.19 -16.33
CA PRO A 138 6.28 2.36 -16.92
C PRO A 138 5.60 1.42 -15.91
N TRP A 139 6.23 1.19 -14.75
CA TRP A 139 5.81 0.20 -13.76
C TRP A 139 4.94 0.80 -12.64
N SER A 140 4.09 1.76 -12.99
CA SER A 140 3.08 2.37 -12.12
C SER A 140 1.74 2.49 -12.83
N SER A 141 0.69 2.75 -12.05
CA SER A 141 -0.63 3.14 -12.56
C SER A 141 -0.67 4.55 -13.15
N HIS A 142 0.38 5.36 -13.03
CA HIS A 142 0.38 6.75 -13.44
C HIS A 142 -0.05 6.93 -14.91
N ALA A 143 0.55 6.13 -15.82
CA ALA A 143 0.25 6.16 -17.24
C ALA A 143 -1.24 5.91 -17.56
N HIS A 144 -1.95 5.15 -16.72
CA HIS A 144 -3.38 4.95 -16.84
C HIS A 144 -4.15 6.24 -16.58
N TYR A 145 -3.82 6.90 -15.47
CA TYR A 145 -4.57 8.07 -15.01
C TYR A 145 -4.29 9.35 -15.79
N ILE A 146 -3.24 9.37 -16.62
CA ILE A 146 -2.94 10.47 -17.55
C ILE A 146 -3.27 10.15 -19.01
N GLY A 147 -4.02 9.06 -19.27
CA GLY A 147 -4.51 8.72 -20.62
C GLY A 147 -3.47 8.13 -21.57
N ARG A 148 -2.24 7.83 -21.11
CA ARG A 148 -1.17 7.25 -21.95
C ARG A 148 -1.27 5.74 -22.11
N ARG A 149 -1.96 5.06 -21.20
CA ARG A 149 -2.18 3.60 -21.24
C ARG A 149 -3.60 3.28 -20.77
N HIS A 150 -4.21 2.23 -21.30
CA HIS A 150 -5.50 1.76 -20.82
C HIS A 150 -5.38 0.36 -20.20
N ASP A 151 -5.41 0.32 -18.88
CA ASP A 151 -5.27 -0.88 -18.04
C ASP A 151 -6.65 -1.31 -17.54
N LYS A 152 -7.32 -2.21 -18.28
CA LYS A 152 -8.72 -2.62 -18.01
C LYS A 152 -8.94 -3.27 -16.63
N TRP A 153 -7.87 -3.78 -16.02
CA TRP A 153 -7.91 -4.45 -14.72
C TRP A 153 -7.82 -3.46 -13.54
N LEU A 154 -7.44 -2.20 -13.79
CA LEU A 154 -7.52 -1.15 -12.79
C LEU A 154 -8.97 -0.72 -12.62
N THR A 155 -9.35 -0.43 -11.38
CA THR A 155 -10.66 0.09 -11.03
C THR A 155 -10.48 1.50 -10.47
N PRO A 156 -10.67 2.58 -11.26
CA PRO A 156 -10.65 3.93 -10.73
C PRO A 156 -11.63 4.09 -9.56
N HIS A 157 -11.17 4.66 -8.45
CA HIS A 157 -12.06 4.95 -7.33
C HIS A 157 -13.01 6.11 -7.69
N PRO A 158 -14.22 6.20 -7.12
CA PRO A 158 -15.18 7.24 -7.49
C PRO A 158 -14.69 8.69 -7.41
N LEU A 159 -13.82 9.00 -6.45
CA LEU A 159 -13.19 10.32 -6.30
C LEU A 159 -12.25 10.70 -7.46
N VAL A 160 -11.85 9.76 -8.32
CA VAL A 160 -11.16 10.09 -9.58
C VAL A 160 -12.16 10.75 -10.54
N TRP A 161 -13.43 10.35 -10.52
CA TRP A 161 -14.45 10.94 -11.40
C TRP A 161 -14.78 12.38 -11.04
N SER A 162 -14.57 12.80 -9.79
CA SER A 162 -14.75 14.20 -9.38
C SER A 162 -13.64 15.14 -9.86
N LEU A 163 -12.55 14.62 -10.46
CA LEU A 163 -11.49 15.45 -11.04
C LEU A 163 -11.92 16.21 -12.30
N GLY A 164 -13.00 15.80 -12.95
CA GLY A 164 -13.46 16.42 -14.18
C GLY A 164 -14.60 15.69 -14.88
N ASN A 165 -15.38 16.46 -15.64
CA ASN A 165 -16.60 15.96 -16.30
C ASN A 165 -16.31 15.14 -17.57
N THR A 166 -15.11 15.25 -18.15
CA THR A 166 -14.69 14.48 -19.33
C THR A 166 -13.45 13.63 -19.01
N PRO A 167 -13.18 12.55 -19.76
CA PRO A 167 -11.93 11.79 -19.62
C PRO A 167 -10.68 12.69 -19.67
N PHE A 168 -10.58 13.54 -20.69
CA PHE A 168 -9.44 14.46 -20.85
C PHE A 168 -9.29 15.45 -19.68
N ALA A 169 -10.41 15.99 -19.15
CA ALA A 169 -10.34 16.89 -18.00
C ALA A 169 -9.82 16.17 -16.76
N ARG A 170 -10.21 14.91 -16.53
CA ARG A 170 -9.71 14.10 -15.41
C ARG A 170 -8.25 13.76 -15.56
N GLU A 171 -7.83 13.37 -16.76
CA GLU A 171 -6.43 13.06 -17.07
C GLU A 171 -5.53 14.26 -16.86
N ALA A 172 -5.93 15.44 -17.34
CA ALA A 172 -5.21 16.69 -17.13
C ALA A 172 -5.16 17.10 -15.65
N ALA A 173 -6.29 17.01 -14.94
CA ALA A 173 -6.34 17.32 -13.51
C ALA A 173 -5.47 16.37 -12.68
N TYR A 174 -5.46 15.07 -13.01
CA TYR A 174 -4.61 14.11 -12.32
C TYR A 174 -3.12 14.33 -12.60
N ALA A 175 -2.76 14.60 -13.86
CA ALA A 175 -1.39 14.95 -14.23
C ALA A 175 -0.91 16.19 -13.44
N GLU A 176 -1.75 17.20 -13.31
CA GLU A 176 -1.46 18.41 -12.55
C GLU A 176 -1.27 18.12 -11.05
N LEU A 177 -2.12 17.29 -10.43
CA LEU A 177 -1.94 16.86 -9.04
C LEU A 177 -0.58 16.17 -8.81
N VAL A 178 -0.18 15.29 -9.74
CA VAL A 178 1.13 14.60 -9.65
C VAL A 178 2.28 15.57 -9.84
N ARG A 179 2.15 16.54 -10.76
CA ARG A 179 3.16 17.57 -11.01
C ARG A 179 3.34 18.51 -9.83
N GLN A 180 2.25 18.93 -9.17
CA GLN A 180 2.29 19.72 -7.94
C GLN A 180 2.90 18.94 -6.78
N GLY A 181 2.68 17.62 -6.76
CA GLY A 181 3.19 16.74 -5.73
C GLY A 181 2.50 16.93 -4.38
N LEU A 182 3.19 16.56 -3.31
CA LEU A 182 2.66 16.60 -1.95
C LEU A 182 3.62 17.34 -1.02
N SER A 183 3.07 18.03 -0.02
CA SER A 183 3.88 18.56 1.06
C SER A 183 4.61 17.44 1.82
N GLU A 184 5.79 17.74 2.36
CA GLU A 184 6.57 16.77 3.14
C GLU A 184 5.76 16.19 4.32
N ALA A 185 4.94 17.02 4.96
CA ALA A 185 4.04 16.58 6.04
C ALA A 185 3.09 15.48 5.56
N ARG A 186 2.43 15.68 4.40
CA ARG A 186 1.50 14.70 3.84
C ARG A 186 2.22 13.42 3.40
N GLN A 187 3.41 13.55 2.83
CA GLN A 187 4.24 12.40 2.47
C GLN A 187 4.61 11.56 3.71
N ARG A 188 5.01 12.22 4.81
CA ARG A 188 5.32 11.55 6.08
C ARG A 188 4.11 10.82 6.65
N GLU A 189 2.94 11.46 6.68
CA GLU A 189 1.70 10.84 7.15
C GLU A 189 1.37 9.55 6.38
N LEU A 190 1.45 9.57 5.05
CA LEU A 190 1.19 8.40 4.21
C LEU A 190 2.22 7.28 4.41
N SER A 191 3.49 7.64 4.51
CA SER A 191 4.57 6.66 4.73
C SER A 191 4.50 6.01 6.11
N GLU A 192 4.39 6.82 7.17
CA GLU A 192 4.41 6.34 8.55
C GLU A 192 3.18 5.51 8.89
N SER A 193 1.99 5.96 8.47
CA SER A 193 0.74 5.23 8.71
C SER A 193 0.76 3.85 8.07
N ALA A 194 1.25 3.74 6.83
CA ALA A 194 1.38 2.46 6.13
C ALA A 194 2.39 1.52 6.80
N LEU A 195 3.56 2.03 7.20
CA LEU A 195 4.60 1.22 7.85
C LEU A 195 4.19 0.72 9.25
N GLN A 196 3.51 1.57 10.02
CA GLN A 196 3.05 1.26 11.37
C GLN A 196 1.72 0.48 11.37
N GLY A 197 0.91 0.62 10.31
CA GLY A 197 -0.38 -0.03 10.14
C GLY A 197 -1.48 0.57 11.01
N TRP A 198 -1.44 1.89 11.23
CA TRP A 198 -2.47 2.69 11.89
C TRP A 198 -3.34 3.36 10.82
N PRO A 199 -4.68 3.40 10.99
CA PRO A 199 -5.56 4.05 10.04
C PRO A 199 -5.23 5.55 9.90
N LEU A 200 -5.37 6.07 8.69
CA LEU A 200 -5.12 7.46 8.35
C LEU A 200 -6.42 8.14 7.93
N GLY A 201 -6.96 9.02 8.79
CA GLY A 201 -8.25 9.64 8.53
C GLY A 201 -8.66 10.69 9.56
N GLY A 202 -9.77 11.40 9.27
CA GLY A 202 -10.35 12.35 10.22
C GLY A 202 -11.03 11.68 11.41
N ALA A 203 -11.36 12.45 12.45
CA ALA A 203 -12.01 11.94 13.67
C ALA A 203 -13.31 11.16 13.39
N GLY A 204 -14.17 11.68 12.49
CA GLY A 204 -15.40 11.00 12.11
C GLY A 204 -15.19 9.66 11.38
N PHE A 205 -14.16 9.59 10.54
CA PHE A 205 -13.76 8.32 9.89
C PHE A 205 -13.27 7.31 10.92
N LEU A 206 -12.40 7.73 11.85
CA LEU A 206 -11.89 6.87 12.90
C LEU A 206 -13.00 6.37 13.83
N ALA A 207 -14.02 7.20 14.12
CA ALA A 207 -15.19 6.80 14.90
C ALA A 207 -15.98 5.68 14.20
N ARG A 208 -16.34 5.85 12.93
CA ARG A 208 -17.02 4.80 12.13
C ARG A 208 -16.19 3.52 12.04
N LEU A 209 -14.88 3.66 11.92
CA LEU A 209 -13.98 2.51 11.83
C LEU A 209 -13.97 1.68 13.13
N ARG A 210 -14.17 2.29 14.30
CA ARG A 210 -14.26 1.58 15.60
C ARG A 210 -15.48 0.68 15.66
N GLU A 211 -16.58 1.05 15.00
CA GLU A 211 -17.81 0.24 14.94
C GLU A 211 -17.62 -1.01 14.08
N GLN A 212 -16.73 -0.95 13.09
CA GLN A 212 -16.47 -2.03 12.13
C GLN A 212 -15.33 -2.97 12.55
N THR A 213 -14.60 -2.65 13.63
CA THR A 213 -13.47 -3.46 14.05
C THR A 213 -13.26 -3.48 15.55
N SER A 214 -13.00 -4.67 16.09
CA SER A 214 -12.54 -4.84 17.47
C SER A 214 -11.05 -4.48 17.64
N ARG A 215 -10.34 -4.15 16.56
CA ARG A 215 -8.92 -3.75 16.63
C ARG A 215 -8.81 -2.34 17.18
N ARG A 216 -7.91 -2.16 18.15
CA ARG A 216 -7.47 -0.83 18.60
C ARG A 216 -6.97 0.01 17.42
N LEU A 217 -7.46 1.25 17.31
CA LEU A 217 -7.18 2.17 16.20
C LEU A 217 -6.17 3.28 16.52
N GLU A 218 -5.70 3.36 17.76
CA GLU A 218 -4.73 4.36 18.21
C GLU A 218 -3.52 3.72 18.89
N LYS A 219 -2.36 4.36 18.77
CA LYS A 219 -1.15 3.93 19.49
C LYS A 219 -1.33 4.18 20.98
N GLY A 220 -1.11 3.15 21.80
CA GLY A 220 -0.99 3.34 23.24
C GLY A 220 0.28 4.10 23.60
N ARG A 221 0.23 4.95 24.62
CA ARG A 221 1.45 5.45 25.28
C ARG A 221 2.18 4.23 25.85
N ALA A 222 3.45 4.07 25.53
CA ALA A 222 4.26 2.98 26.07
C ALA A 222 4.28 3.10 27.60
N GLY A 223 3.80 2.08 28.31
CA GLY A 223 3.88 2.03 29.76
C GLY A 223 5.34 1.85 30.19
N ARG A 224 5.82 2.73 31.08
CA ARG A 224 7.10 2.53 31.78
C ARG A 224 7.05 1.16 32.47
N PRO A 225 8.07 0.29 32.33
CA PRO A 225 8.13 -0.94 33.11
C PRO A 225 8.00 -0.59 34.59
N ARG A 226 7.10 -1.27 35.32
CA ARG A 226 7.05 -1.13 36.79
C ARG A 226 8.40 -1.62 37.31
N THR A 227 9.17 -0.72 37.94
CA THR A 227 10.36 -1.08 38.69
C THR A 227 9.93 -2.14 39.72
N PRO A 228 10.58 -3.32 39.79
CA PRO A 228 10.38 -4.24 40.90
C PRO A 228 10.69 -3.48 42.19
N ALA A 229 9.80 -3.54 43.19
CA ALA A 229 10.11 -3.04 44.51
C ALA A 229 11.36 -3.79 45.00
N ALA A 230 12.37 -3.05 45.45
CA ALA A 230 13.54 -3.64 46.09
C ALA A 230 13.07 -4.45 47.30
N ALA A 231 13.44 -5.72 47.37
CA ALA A 231 13.36 -6.48 48.61
C ALA A 231 14.26 -5.75 49.62
N ALA A 232 13.66 -5.35 50.73
CA ALA A 232 14.42 -4.96 51.90
C ALA A 232 15.00 -6.26 52.48
N ASP A 233 16.30 -6.46 52.29
CA ASP A 233 17.05 -7.39 53.12
C ASP A 233 17.37 -6.66 54.43
N GLU A 234 16.61 -7.01 55.47
CA GLU A 234 17.00 -6.83 56.86
C GLU A 234 18.08 -7.87 57.17
N ASP A 235 19.31 -7.41 57.35
CA ASP A 235 20.35 -8.11 58.10
C ASP A 235 21.15 -7.05 58.85
N GLY A 236 20.95 -6.99 60.17
CA GLY A 236 21.58 -6.07 61.11
C GLY A 236 20.79 -5.87 62.40
#